data_AF-A0A9C9Z8D0-F1
#
_entry.id   AF-A0A9C9Z8D0-F1
#
_cell.length_a   1.000
_cell.length_b   1.000
_cell.length_c   1.000
_cell.angle_alpha   90.00
_cell.angle_beta   90.00
_cell.angle_gamma   90.00
#
_symmetry.space_group_name_H-M   'P 1'
#
loop_
_entity.id
_entity.type
_entity.pdbx_description
1 polymer ?
#
loop_
_entity_poly.entity_id
_entity_poly.type
_entity_poly.pdbx_seq_one_letter_code
_entity_poly.pdbx_strand_id
1 'polypeptide(L)'
;MAARLERLGLVTLEDALFHLPLRYQDRTRVYPIGSLRPGDEGVVTGEVQASDIHFGRRRALLVRISDGSGSMLLRFFHFNAAQKAALARGERLRCFGEVRQGPVMLEMIHPEYQRLGSAGAVVVDEHLTPVYPATEGVSQKSLRSIIGQALAALE
;
A
#
# COMPACT_ATOMS: atom_id res chain seq x y z
N MET A 1 1.90 -21.62 -7.30
CA MET A 1 0.89 -21.07 -6.36
C MET A 1 0.36 -22.15 -5.44
N ALA A 2 -0.18 -23.26 -5.98
CA ALA A 2 -0.70 -24.39 -5.18
C ALA A 2 0.23 -24.87 -4.05
N ALA A 3 1.48 -25.26 -4.36
CA ALA A 3 2.44 -25.69 -3.34
C ALA A 3 2.77 -24.65 -2.24
N ARG A 4 2.50 -23.36 -2.48
CA ARG A 4 2.71 -22.30 -1.48
C ARG A 4 1.50 -22.12 -0.56
N LEU A 5 0.29 -22.34 -1.10
CA LEU A 5 -0.96 -22.37 -0.35
C LEU A 5 -1.03 -23.63 0.53
N GLU A 6 -0.58 -24.77 0.01
CA GLU A 6 -0.47 -26.01 0.78
C GLU A 6 0.46 -25.85 2.00
N ARG A 7 1.57 -25.11 1.86
CA ARG A 7 2.45 -24.74 2.99
C ARG A 7 1.80 -23.81 4.03
N LEU A 8 0.72 -23.13 3.66
CA LEU A 8 -0.13 -22.36 4.57
C LEU A 8 -1.29 -23.20 5.14
N GLY A 9 -1.38 -24.48 4.77
CA GLY A 9 -2.52 -25.34 5.11
C GLY A 9 -3.78 -25.03 4.29
N LEU A 10 -3.69 -24.23 3.22
CA LEU A 10 -4.83 -23.82 2.39
C LEU A 10 -4.98 -24.78 1.21
N VAL A 11 -5.63 -25.91 1.45
CA VAL A 11 -5.85 -26.96 0.43
C VAL A 11 -7.31 -27.02 0.02
N THR A 12 -8.22 -26.84 0.97
CA THR A 12 -9.68 -26.91 0.79
C THR A 12 -10.35 -25.54 0.89
N LEU A 13 -11.64 -25.49 0.56
CA LEU A 13 -12.46 -24.29 0.72
C LEU A 13 -12.60 -23.94 2.20
N GLU A 14 -12.81 -24.94 3.04
CA GLU A 14 -12.93 -24.85 4.49
C GLU A 14 -11.66 -24.26 5.11
N ASP A 15 -10.48 -24.69 4.66
CA ASP A 15 -9.20 -24.12 5.12
C ASP A 15 -9.12 -22.62 4.83
N ALA A 16 -9.60 -22.17 3.66
CA ALA A 16 -9.64 -20.75 3.31
C ALA A 16 -10.63 -19.96 4.19
N LEU A 17 -11.77 -20.55 4.54
CA LEU A 17 -12.77 -19.94 5.42
C LEU A 17 -12.27 -19.78 6.86
N PHE A 18 -11.45 -20.72 7.34
CA PHE A 18 -10.85 -20.67 8.68
C PHE A 18 -9.46 -20.03 8.72
N HIS A 19 -8.96 -19.50 7.60
CA HIS A 19 -7.71 -18.73 7.58
C HIS A 19 -7.94 -17.30 8.06
N LEU A 20 -8.06 -17.12 9.37
CA LEU A 20 -8.49 -15.85 9.96
C LEU A 20 -7.46 -14.72 9.83
N PRO A 21 -7.89 -13.46 9.74
CA PRO A 21 -7.00 -12.31 9.77
C PRO A 21 -6.25 -12.22 11.11
N LEU A 22 -4.94 -11.96 11.07
CA LEU A 22 -4.13 -11.69 12.26
C LEU A 22 -4.39 -10.28 12.82
N ARG A 23 -4.61 -9.33 11.91
CA ARG A 23 -4.91 -7.93 12.23
C ARG A 23 -5.73 -7.30 11.11
N TYR A 24 -6.23 -6.11 11.37
CA TYR A 24 -6.94 -5.30 10.41
C TYR A 24 -6.21 -3.98 10.21
N GLN A 25 -6.22 -3.48 8.98
CA GLN A 25 -5.68 -2.17 8.61
C GLN A 25 -6.82 -1.24 8.25
N ASP A 26 -6.81 -0.04 8.83
CA ASP A 26 -7.80 0.97 8.50
C ASP A 26 -7.40 1.71 7.21
N ARG A 27 -8.04 1.29 6.10
CA ARG A 27 -7.96 1.97 4.80
C ARG A 27 -9.25 2.72 4.44
N THR A 28 -10.13 2.92 5.43
CA THR A 28 -11.48 3.46 5.24
C THR A 28 -11.52 4.99 5.18
N ARG A 29 -10.43 5.65 5.59
CA ARG A 29 -10.35 7.12 5.65
C ARG A 29 -9.04 7.61 5.08
N VAL A 30 -9.10 8.77 4.44
CA VAL A 30 -7.92 9.49 3.98
C VAL A 30 -7.57 10.56 5.00
N TYR A 31 -6.32 10.55 5.45
CA TYR A 31 -5.78 11.51 6.38
C TYR A 31 -5.08 12.64 5.62
N PRO A 32 -5.27 13.92 6.02
CA PRO A 32 -4.44 15.01 5.56
C PRO A 32 -2.98 14.73 5.93
N ILE A 33 -2.05 14.90 4.98
CA ILE A 33 -0.62 14.65 5.18
C ILE A 33 -0.09 15.46 6.38
N GLY A 34 -0.52 16.71 6.54
CA GLY A 34 -0.10 17.58 7.64
C GLY A 34 -0.62 17.15 9.02
N SER A 35 -1.56 16.21 9.09
CA SER A 35 -2.12 15.72 10.36
C SER A 35 -1.40 14.48 10.91
N LEU A 36 -0.63 13.78 10.07
CA LEU A 36 0.03 12.53 10.41
C LEU A 36 1.27 12.75 11.28
N ARG A 37 1.55 11.75 12.11
CA ARG A 37 2.70 11.71 13.03
C ARG A 37 3.55 10.46 12.75
N PRO A 38 4.84 10.48 13.10
CA PRO A 38 5.67 9.28 13.04
C PRO A 38 5.05 8.15 13.87
N GLY A 39 4.94 6.97 13.28
CA GLY A 39 4.30 5.78 13.86
C GLY A 39 2.85 5.57 13.41
N ASP A 40 2.20 6.56 12.79
CA ASP A 40 0.87 6.38 12.24
C ASP A 40 0.92 5.47 11.01
N GLU A 41 -0.14 4.67 10.80
CA GLU A 41 -0.39 3.96 9.55
C GLU A 41 -1.69 4.51 8.96
N GLY A 42 -1.68 4.94 7.71
CA GLY A 42 -2.87 5.57 7.15
C GLY A 42 -2.83 5.75 5.64
N VAL A 43 -4.01 6.00 5.07
CA VAL A 43 -4.17 6.36 3.67
C VAL A 43 -3.99 7.86 3.51
N VAL A 44 -3.16 8.29 2.57
CA VAL A 44 -3.00 9.68 2.15
C VAL A 44 -3.27 9.82 0.66
N THR A 45 -3.67 11.01 0.23
CA THR A 45 -3.73 11.35 -1.19
C THR A 45 -2.93 12.60 -1.45
N GLY A 46 -2.15 12.63 -2.53
CA GLY A 46 -1.37 13.82 -2.87
C GLY A 46 -0.93 13.83 -4.33
N GLU A 47 -0.58 15.02 -4.82
CA GLU A 47 0.02 15.21 -6.13
C GLU A 47 1.54 15.11 -6.02
N VAL A 48 2.17 14.41 -6.97
CA VAL A 48 3.62 14.31 -7.09
C VAL A 48 4.21 15.66 -7.49
N GLN A 49 4.98 16.23 -6.58
CA GLN A 49 5.70 17.49 -6.76
C GLN A 49 7.08 17.28 -7.39
N ALA A 50 7.75 16.17 -7.06
CA ALA A 50 9.08 15.81 -7.55
C ALA A 50 9.27 14.29 -7.52
N SER A 51 10.09 13.77 -8.44
CA SER A 51 10.36 12.34 -8.59
C SER A 51 11.78 12.14 -9.09
N ASP A 52 12.67 11.79 -8.17
CA ASP A 52 14.11 11.80 -8.40
C ASP A 52 14.76 10.50 -7.95
N ILE A 53 15.76 10.04 -8.69
CA ILE A 53 16.60 8.91 -8.27
C ILE A 53 17.75 9.47 -7.46
N HIS A 54 17.82 9.10 -6.19
CA HIS A 54 18.96 9.39 -5.34
C HIS A 54 19.97 8.24 -5.36
N PHE A 55 21.23 8.59 -5.59
CA PHE A 55 22.37 7.68 -5.60
C PHE A 55 23.22 7.85 -4.32
N GLY A 56 22.59 7.63 -3.15
CA GLY A 56 23.32 7.55 -1.88
C GLY A 56 24.00 6.20 -1.70
N ARG A 57 24.16 5.74 -0.44
CA ARG A 57 24.70 4.39 -0.13
C ARG A 57 23.97 3.27 -0.87
N ARG A 58 22.67 3.45 -1.10
CA ARG A 58 21.83 2.59 -1.92
C ARG A 58 20.97 3.45 -2.83
N ARG A 59 20.84 3.05 -4.10
CA ARG A 59 19.95 3.69 -5.08
C ARG A 59 18.50 3.61 -4.58
N ALA A 60 17.81 4.75 -4.58
CA ALA A 60 16.40 4.83 -4.22
C ALA A 60 15.67 5.83 -5.12
N LEU A 61 14.41 5.53 -5.44
CA LEU A 61 13.48 6.47 -6.04
C LEU A 61 12.78 7.24 -4.91
N LEU A 62 12.92 8.56 -4.93
CA LEU A 62 12.31 9.48 -3.98
C LEU A 62 11.22 10.26 -4.69
N VAL A 63 9.99 10.13 -4.21
CA VAL A 63 8.82 10.80 -4.78
C VAL A 63 8.22 11.68 -3.71
N ARG A 64 8.26 13.00 -3.92
CA ARG A 64 7.65 13.95 -2.99
C ARG A 64 6.20 14.19 -3.40
N ILE A 65 5.27 13.94 -2.49
CA ILE A 65 3.85 14.23 -2.68
C ILE A 65 3.40 15.36 -1.76
N SER A 66 2.38 16.10 -2.17
CA SER A 66 1.72 17.14 -1.39
C SER A 66 0.22 17.10 -1.59
N ASP A 67 -0.54 17.37 -0.53
CA ASP A 67 -2.00 17.47 -0.55
C ASP A 67 -2.50 18.89 -0.24
N GLY A 68 -1.58 19.85 -0.11
CA GLY A 68 -1.85 21.22 0.31
C GLY A 68 -1.86 21.42 1.83
N SER A 69 -2.11 20.38 2.63
CA SER A 69 -2.02 20.43 4.10
C SER A 69 -0.60 20.16 4.59
N GLY A 70 0.16 19.38 3.83
CA GLY A 70 1.54 19.02 4.15
C GLY A 70 2.24 18.36 2.97
N SER A 71 3.46 17.88 3.19
CA SER A 71 4.21 17.14 2.19
C SER A 71 4.83 15.89 2.81
N MET A 72 4.93 14.83 2.01
CA MET A 72 5.49 13.55 2.42
C MET A 72 6.44 13.01 1.35
N LEU A 73 7.47 12.29 1.77
CA LEU A 73 8.41 11.61 0.89
C LEU A 73 8.07 10.12 0.78
N LEU A 74 7.84 9.62 -0.42
CA LEU A 74 7.72 8.18 -0.69
C LEU A 74 9.07 7.66 -1.15
N ARG A 75 9.58 6.61 -0.50
CA ARG A 75 10.90 6.03 -0.77
C ARG A 75 10.76 4.60 -1.27
N PHE A 76 11.31 4.32 -2.46
CA PHE A 76 11.36 2.98 -3.04
C PHE A 76 12.81 2.55 -3.30
N PHE A 77 13.27 1.46 -2.67
CA PHE A 77 14.59 0.88 -2.93
C PHE A 77 14.61 -0.12 -4.08
N HIS A 78 13.44 -0.67 -4.41
CA HIS A 78 13.21 -1.58 -5.52
C HIS A 78 12.19 -0.95 -6.45
N PHE A 79 12.66 -0.48 -7.61
CA PHE A 79 11.81 0.15 -8.62
C PHE A 79 12.33 -0.13 -10.03
N ASN A 80 11.43 -0.07 -11.01
CA ASN A 80 11.75 -0.20 -12.42
C ASN A 80 11.46 1.10 -13.19
N ALA A 81 11.81 1.14 -14.47
CA ALA A 81 11.60 2.32 -15.31
C ALA A 81 10.12 2.69 -15.45
N ALA A 82 9.24 1.70 -15.55
CA ALA A 82 7.79 1.91 -15.65
C ALA A 82 7.21 2.56 -14.38
N GLN A 83 7.65 2.12 -13.20
CA GLN A 83 7.26 2.72 -11.92
C GLN A 83 7.74 4.17 -11.82
N LYS A 84 8.97 4.47 -12.24
CA LYS A 84 9.47 5.85 -12.29
C LYS A 84 8.59 6.72 -13.19
N ALA A 85 8.25 6.23 -14.39
CA ALA A 85 7.41 6.97 -15.34
C ALA A 85 5.98 7.16 -14.81
N ALA A 86 5.43 6.16 -14.11
CA ALA A 86 4.12 6.21 -13.48
C ALA A 86 4.05 7.17 -12.28
N LEU A 87 5.19 7.53 -11.69
CA LEU A 87 5.31 8.44 -10.55
C LEU A 87 5.93 9.77 -10.99
N ALA A 88 5.59 10.25 -12.19
CA ALA A 88 6.04 11.53 -12.70
C ALA A 88 5.35 12.70 -11.99
N ARG A 89 5.94 13.89 -12.08
CA ARG A 89 5.36 15.13 -11.54
C ARG A 89 3.95 15.37 -12.14
N GLY A 90 3.01 15.80 -11.30
CA GLY A 90 1.62 16.07 -11.67
C GLY A 90 0.69 14.87 -11.51
N GLU A 91 1.23 13.67 -11.28
CA GLU A 91 0.40 12.49 -10.99
C GLU A 91 -0.24 12.58 -9.61
N ARG A 92 -1.52 12.22 -9.50
CA ARG A 92 -2.21 12.12 -8.21
C ARG A 92 -2.15 10.68 -7.72
N LEU A 93 -1.76 10.50 -6.46
CA LEU A 93 -1.58 9.19 -5.86
C LEU A 93 -2.45 9.04 -4.62
N ARG A 94 -3.03 7.86 -4.43
CA ARG A 94 -3.45 7.33 -3.13
C ARG A 94 -2.34 6.44 -2.62
N CYS A 95 -1.83 6.70 -1.43
CA CYS A 95 -0.76 5.93 -0.81
C CYS A 95 -1.22 5.41 0.54
N PHE A 96 -0.77 4.21 0.91
CA PHE A 96 -0.97 3.63 2.21
C PHE A 96 0.35 3.06 2.73
N GLY A 97 0.67 3.35 3.98
CA GLY A 97 1.85 2.81 4.64
C GLY A 97 2.07 3.42 6.01
N GLU A 98 3.14 2.94 6.65
CA GLU A 98 3.62 3.46 7.93
C GLU A 98 4.39 4.77 7.70
N VAL A 99 4.01 5.79 8.47
CA VAL A 99 4.63 7.10 8.49
C VAL A 99 5.85 7.06 9.39
N ARG A 100 7.00 7.43 8.84
CA ARG A 100 8.28 7.49 9.55
C ARG A 100 8.83 8.91 9.54
N GLN A 101 9.62 9.22 10.56
CA GLN A 101 10.40 10.46 10.57
C GLN A 101 11.61 10.31 9.64
N GLY A 102 11.60 11.01 8.50
CA GLY A 102 12.75 11.13 7.64
C GLY A 102 13.68 12.27 8.08
N PRO A 103 14.85 12.43 7.42
CA PRO A 103 15.82 13.46 7.77
C PRO A 103 15.32 14.91 7.61
N VAL A 104 14.39 15.14 6.68
CA VAL A 104 13.89 16.48 6.32
C VAL A 104 12.38 16.59 6.55
N MET A 105 11.63 15.52 6.31
CA MET A 105 10.17 15.50 6.34
C MET A 105 9.69 14.09 6.65
N LEU A 106 8.38 13.94 6.88
CA LEU A 106 7.76 12.63 7.02
C LEU A 106 7.96 11.80 5.75
N GLU A 107 8.22 10.51 5.92
CA GLU A 107 8.41 9.59 4.82
C GLU A 107 7.66 8.27 5.00
N MET A 108 7.27 7.66 3.88
CA MET A 108 6.81 6.27 3.82
C MET A 108 7.81 5.47 3.01
N ILE A 109 8.24 4.33 3.56
CA ILE A 109 9.16 3.40 2.88
C ILE A 109 8.33 2.28 2.26
N HIS A 110 8.46 2.10 0.95
CA HIS A 110 7.69 1.11 0.18
C HIS A 110 6.17 1.14 0.47
N PRO A 111 5.52 2.32 0.42
CA PRO A 111 4.07 2.37 0.55
C PRO A 111 3.39 1.64 -0.62
N GLU A 112 2.23 1.08 -0.33
CA GLU A 112 1.29 0.69 -1.38
C GLU A 112 0.76 1.98 -2.02
N TYR A 113 0.71 2.03 -3.36
CA TYR A 113 0.19 3.21 -4.05
C TYR A 113 -0.72 2.83 -5.21
N GLN A 114 -1.64 3.72 -5.51
CA GLN A 114 -2.51 3.67 -6.67
C GLN A 114 -2.57 5.05 -7.32
N ARG A 115 -2.47 5.10 -8.65
CA ARG A 115 -2.67 6.33 -9.41
C ARG A 115 -4.15 6.66 -9.45
N LEU A 116 -4.49 7.86 -9.04
CA LEU A 116 -5.81 8.45 -9.20
C LEU A 116 -5.76 9.17 -10.56
N GLY A 117 -6.57 8.72 -11.52
CA GLY A 117 -6.69 9.43 -12.80
C GLY A 117 -7.16 10.88 -12.61
N SER A 118 -7.10 11.68 -13.67
CA SER A 118 -7.45 13.12 -13.65
C SER A 118 -8.83 13.44 -13.06
N ALA A 119 -9.78 12.51 -13.17
CA ALA A 119 -11.13 12.60 -12.58
C ALA A 119 -11.44 11.48 -11.56
N GLY A 120 -10.41 10.77 -11.08
CA GLY A 120 -10.59 9.63 -10.19
C GLY A 120 -11.10 10.06 -8.83
N ALA A 121 -12.29 9.57 -8.45
CA ALA A 121 -12.75 9.65 -7.07
C ALA A 121 -11.74 8.93 -6.15
N VAL A 122 -11.50 9.51 -4.98
CA VAL A 122 -10.72 8.83 -3.94
C VAL A 122 -11.59 7.71 -3.39
N VAL A 123 -11.40 6.51 -3.93
CA VAL A 123 -12.09 5.31 -3.41
C VAL A 123 -11.36 4.86 -2.15
N VAL A 124 -12.06 4.94 -1.03
CA VAL A 124 -11.65 4.32 0.23
C VAL A 124 -12.32 2.97 0.36
N ASP A 125 -11.74 2.11 1.19
CA ASP A 125 -12.30 0.79 1.44
C ASP A 125 -13.53 0.97 2.36
N GLU A 126 -14.64 0.27 2.10
CA GLU A 126 -15.86 0.38 2.94
C GLU A 126 -15.70 -0.31 4.30
N HIS A 127 -14.76 -1.24 4.38
CA HIS A 127 -14.47 -2.04 5.57
C HIS A 127 -12.97 -2.07 5.85
N LEU A 128 -12.62 -2.44 7.09
CA LEU A 128 -11.23 -2.63 7.47
C LEU A 128 -10.59 -3.73 6.62
N THR A 129 -9.37 -3.49 6.12
CA THR A 129 -8.69 -4.45 5.27
C THR A 129 -8.04 -5.55 6.13
N PRO A 130 -8.39 -6.83 5.94
CA PRO A 130 -7.75 -7.91 6.70
C PRO A 130 -6.31 -8.16 6.25
N VAL A 131 -5.46 -8.46 7.22
CA VAL A 131 -4.09 -8.94 7.04
C VAL A 131 -4.01 -10.39 7.50
N TYR A 132 -3.79 -11.30 6.56
CA TYR A 132 -3.75 -12.73 6.82
C TYR A 132 -2.32 -13.21 7.12
N PRO A 133 -2.15 -14.28 7.90
CA PRO A 133 -0.88 -14.99 7.97
C PRO A 133 -0.42 -15.41 6.56
N ALA A 134 0.83 -15.13 6.20
CA ALA A 134 1.37 -15.37 4.87
C ALA A 134 2.76 -16.02 4.93
N THR A 135 3.06 -16.85 3.93
CA THR A 135 4.38 -17.44 3.71
C THR A 135 5.08 -16.74 2.54
N GLU A 136 6.38 -17.00 2.40
CA GLU A 136 7.18 -16.41 1.33
C GLU A 136 6.56 -16.67 -0.06
N GLY A 137 6.39 -15.58 -0.81
CA GLY A 137 5.86 -15.65 -2.16
C GLY A 137 4.33 -15.79 -2.27
N VAL A 138 3.59 -15.59 -1.17
CA VAL A 138 2.13 -15.40 -1.17
C VAL A 138 1.81 -13.96 -0.77
N SER A 139 1.14 -13.22 -1.66
CA SER A 139 0.79 -11.82 -1.39
C SER A 139 -0.51 -11.69 -0.61
N GLN A 140 -0.64 -10.61 0.19
CA GLN A 140 -1.90 -10.28 0.87
C GLN A 140 -3.06 -10.08 -0.13
N LYS A 141 -2.79 -9.52 -1.31
CA LYS A 141 -3.79 -9.38 -2.38
C LYS A 141 -4.32 -10.74 -2.85
N SER A 142 -3.43 -11.72 -3.01
CA SER A 142 -3.80 -13.08 -3.41
C SER A 142 -4.63 -13.77 -2.32
N LEU A 143 -4.23 -13.68 -1.05
CA LEU A 143 -4.98 -14.27 0.07
C LEU A 143 -6.38 -13.64 0.19
N ARG A 144 -6.48 -12.30 0.13
CA ARG A 144 -7.77 -11.60 0.13
C ARG A 144 -8.67 -12.04 -1.02
N SER A 145 -8.11 -12.23 -2.21
CA SER A 145 -8.87 -12.69 -3.37
C SER A 145 -9.39 -14.12 -3.20
N ILE A 146 -8.57 -15.04 -2.68
CA ILE A 146 -8.95 -16.45 -2.50
C ILE A 146 -10.04 -16.56 -1.42
N ILE A 147 -9.84 -15.91 -0.28
CA ILE A 147 -10.78 -15.96 0.85
C ILE A 147 -12.08 -15.25 0.50
N GLY A 148 -12.02 -14.12 -0.24
CA GLY A 148 -13.21 -13.44 -0.74
C GLY A 148 -14.03 -14.32 -1.70
N GLN A 149 -13.38 -15.09 -2.56
CA GLN A 149 -14.07 -16.07 -3.42
C GLN A 149 -14.67 -17.22 -2.60
N ALA A 150 -13.98 -17.67 -1.55
CA ALA A 150 -14.49 -18.72 -0.67
C ALA A 150 -15.74 -18.28 0.10
N LEU A 151 -15.74 -17.05 0.62
CA LEU A 151 -16.88 -16.44 1.29
C LEU A 151 -18.08 -16.28 0.34
N ALA A 152 -17.85 -15.77 -0.87
CA ALA A 152 -18.90 -15.61 -1.88
C ALA A 152 -19.50 -16.95 -2.34
N ALA A 153 -18.78 -18.07 -2.20
CA ALA A 153 -19.30 -19.40 -2.52
C ALA A 153 -20.26 -19.97 -1.45
N LEU A 154 -20.37 -19.31 -0.29
CA LEU A 154 -21.35 -19.64 0.76
C LEU A 154 -22.68 -18.88 0.62
N GLU A 155 -22.73 -17.84 -0.22
CA GLU A 155 -23.90 -17.01 -0.52
C GLU A 155 -24.69 -17.55 -1.71
#